data_AF-A0A1J4KV17-F1
#
_entry.id   AF-A0A1J4KV17-F1
#
_cell.length_a   1.000
_cell.length_b   1.000
_cell.length_c   1.000
_cell.angle_alpha   90.00
_cell.angle_beta   90.00
_cell.angle_gamma   90.00
#
_symmetry.space_group_name_H-M   'P 1'
#
loop_
_entity.id
_entity.type
_entity.pdbx_description
1 polymer ?
#
loop_
_entity_poly.entity_id
_entity_poly.type
_entity_poly.pdbx_seq_one_letter_code
_entity_poly.pdbx_strand_id
1 'polypeptide(L)'
;MSNDTFLTYNFFRIMNEANQLRLRQSANALIQAIGTSEDKASIVSPFLDNLLVQVQNQISAPPAMLYPQLALNTIQQQSGLQLTNERLRIAYRLAGFNPKDNYVTQEITRRFGANLKQGELVNIAQVIADQASIKLDRDAKRRKNVLFKWFEENWTQITPYLDYIVLEDNNNNNNSNNAFNEDEKNDENSHDDSNESNSDMTENDNQNESNQNVGNVSQ
;
A
#
# COMPACT_ATOMS: atom_id res chain seq x y z
N MET A 1 -25.07 -28.01 -6.02
CA MET A 1 -23.80 -27.45 -5.52
C MET A 1 -23.29 -26.50 -6.58
N SER A 2 -23.18 -25.21 -6.26
CA SER A 2 -22.90 -24.15 -7.23
C SER A 2 -21.45 -24.18 -7.71
N ASN A 3 -21.20 -23.89 -9.00
CA ASN A 3 -19.86 -23.89 -9.60
C ASN A 3 -18.86 -22.95 -8.90
N ASP A 4 -19.34 -21.90 -8.22
CA ASP A 4 -18.51 -20.94 -7.46
C ASP A 4 -17.80 -21.55 -6.24
N THR A 5 -18.41 -22.54 -5.58
CA THR A 5 -17.79 -23.20 -4.42
C THR A 5 -16.59 -24.06 -4.84
N PHE A 6 -16.64 -24.62 -6.05
CA PHE A 6 -15.60 -25.48 -6.59
C PHE A 6 -14.36 -24.71 -7.05
N LEU A 7 -14.57 -23.52 -7.64
CA LEU A 7 -13.47 -22.62 -8.04
C LEU A 7 -12.74 -22.06 -6.82
N THR A 8 -13.49 -21.67 -5.79
CA THR A 8 -12.92 -21.13 -4.54
C THR A 8 -12.05 -22.18 -3.83
N TYR A 9 -12.53 -23.43 -3.71
CA TYR A 9 -11.77 -24.51 -3.07
C TYR A 9 -10.47 -24.84 -3.81
N ASN A 10 -10.52 -24.92 -5.15
CA ASN A 10 -9.33 -25.19 -5.95
C ASN A 10 -8.30 -24.05 -5.85
N PHE A 11 -8.75 -22.79 -5.81
CA PHE A 11 -7.86 -21.65 -5.62
C PHE A 11 -7.15 -21.68 -4.27
N PHE A 12 -7.87 -21.93 -3.18
CA PHE A 12 -7.26 -22.08 -1.85
C PHE A 12 -6.28 -23.24 -1.78
N ARG A 13 -6.61 -24.38 -2.41
CA ARG A 13 -5.70 -25.54 -2.48
C ARG A 13 -4.40 -25.19 -3.21
N ILE A 14 -4.50 -24.57 -4.39
CA ILE A 14 -3.35 -24.16 -5.20
C ILE A 14 -2.49 -23.14 -4.46
N MET A 15 -3.09 -22.15 -3.80
CA MET A 15 -2.34 -21.18 -3.01
C MET A 15 -1.64 -21.82 -1.81
N ASN A 16 -2.28 -22.77 -1.14
CA ASN A 16 -1.67 -23.49 -0.03
C ASN A 16 -0.47 -24.33 -0.50
N GLU A 17 -0.61 -25.05 -1.61
CA GLU A 17 0.47 -25.83 -2.22
C GLU A 17 1.66 -24.94 -2.62
N ALA A 18 1.39 -23.80 -3.26
CA ALA A 18 2.43 -22.85 -3.63
C ALA A 18 3.16 -22.28 -2.40
N ASN A 19 2.44 -22.00 -1.32
CA ASN A 19 3.04 -21.51 -0.08
C ASN A 19 3.91 -22.59 0.59
N GLN A 20 3.42 -23.82 0.66
CA GLN A 20 4.19 -24.96 1.18
C GLN A 20 5.49 -25.19 0.40
N LEU A 21 5.42 -25.09 -0.93
CA LEU A 21 6.60 -25.24 -1.78
C LEU A 21 7.64 -24.15 -1.49
N ARG A 22 7.21 -22.89 -1.35
CA ARG A 22 8.11 -21.76 -1.01
C ARG A 22 8.76 -21.95 0.36
N LEU A 23 7.99 -22.36 1.36
CA LEU A 23 8.52 -22.64 2.71
C LEU A 23 9.59 -23.73 2.68
N ARG A 24 9.33 -24.82 1.93
CA ARG A 24 10.29 -25.91 1.76
C ARG A 24 11.57 -25.45 1.07
N GLN A 25 11.45 -24.62 0.02
CA GLN A 25 12.61 -24.05 -0.67
C GLN A 25 13.44 -23.16 0.26
N SER A 26 12.80 -22.27 1.01
CA SER A 26 13.49 -21.42 1.99
C SER A 26 14.19 -22.22 3.09
N ALA A 27 13.53 -23.27 3.61
CA ALA A 27 14.12 -24.16 4.60
C ALA A 27 15.36 -24.88 4.05
N ASN A 28 15.29 -25.39 2.83
CA ASN A 28 16.43 -26.04 2.17
C ASN A 28 17.59 -25.05 1.94
N ALA A 29 17.29 -23.82 1.52
CA ALA A 29 18.30 -22.77 1.33
C ALA A 29 18.99 -22.42 2.67
N LEU A 30 18.23 -22.36 3.76
CA LEU A 30 18.77 -22.13 5.10
C LEU A 30 19.69 -23.27 5.55
N ILE A 31 19.26 -24.53 5.36
CA ILE A 31 20.08 -25.71 5.67
C ILE A 31 21.39 -25.68 4.87
N GLN A 32 21.33 -25.32 3.58
CA GLN A 32 22.53 -25.17 2.74
C GLN A 32 23.44 -24.04 3.21
N ALA A 33 22.88 -22.89 3.63
CA ALA A 33 23.65 -21.73 4.09
C ALA A 33 24.35 -21.96 5.44
N ILE A 34 23.70 -22.71 6.35
CA ILE A 34 24.29 -23.12 7.64
C ILE A 34 25.37 -24.19 7.40
N GLY A 35 25.11 -25.13 6.48
CA GLY A 35 26.01 -26.25 6.22
C GLY A 35 26.20 -27.12 7.47
N THR A 36 27.44 -27.51 7.75
CA THR A 36 27.83 -28.28 8.96
C THR A 36 28.48 -27.40 10.04
N SER A 37 28.34 -26.07 9.95
CA SER A 37 28.98 -25.15 10.89
C SER A 37 28.17 -25.01 12.17
N GLU A 38 28.74 -25.48 13.28
CA GLU A 38 28.15 -25.41 14.61
C GLU A 38 27.96 -23.95 15.08
N ASP A 39 28.90 -23.06 14.77
CA ASP A 39 28.81 -21.63 15.10
C ASP A 39 27.62 -20.95 14.42
N LYS A 40 27.40 -21.23 13.12
CA LYS A 40 26.26 -20.71 12.37
C LYS A 40 24.94 -21.29 12.88
N ALA A 41 24.93 -22.57 13.24
CA ALA A 41 23.77 -23.22 13.82
C ALA A 41 23.39 -22.58 15.17
N SER A 42 24.37 -22.33 16.05
CA SER A 42 24.16 -21.68 17.35
C SER A 42 23.53 -20.29 17.23
N ILE A 43 23.89 -19.53 16.19
CA ILE A 43 23.29 -18.22 15.90
C ILE A 43 21.83 -18.36 15.47
N VAL A 44 21.48 -19.37 14.68
CA VAL A 44 20.15 -19.50 14.04
C VAL A 44 19.15 -20.25 14.92
N SER A 45 19.59 -21.23 15.71
CA SER A 45 18.74 -22.05 16.59
C SER A 45 17.74 -21.27 17.46
N PRO A 46 18.13 -20.23 18.23
CA PRO A 46 17.17 -19.50 19.06
C PRO A 46 16.09 -18.78 18.25
N PHE A 47 16.35 -18.42 17.00
CA PHE A 47 15.34 -17.84 16.12
C PHE A 47 14.35 -18.90 15.63
N LEU A 48 14.84 -20.11 15.31
CA LEU A 48 13.98 -21.22 14.92
C LEU A 48 13.09 -21.70 16.06
N ASP A 49 13.59 -21.73 17.29
CA ASP A 49 12.81 -22.09 18.48
C ASP A 49 11.69 -21.08 18.73
N ASN A 50 12.00 -19.77 18.66
CA ASN A 50 10.98 -18.73 18.77
C ASN A 50 9.94 -18.81 17.65
N LEU A 51 10.37 -19.09 16.42
CA LEU A 51 9.47 -19.25 15.28
C LEU A 51 8.55 -20.47 15.47
N LEU A 52 9.08 -21.59 15.95
CA LEU A 52 8.32 -22.81 16.21
C LEU A 52 7.20 -22.55 17.24
N VAL A 53 7.53 -21.85 18.33
CA VAL A 53 6.55 -21.46 19.36
C VAL A 53 5.46 -20.56 18.77
N GLN A 54 5.82 -19.57 17.95
CA GLN A 54 4.84 -18.70 17.29
C GLN A 54 3.89 -19.48 16.38
N VAL A 55 4.41 -20.43 15.61
CA VAL A 55 3.60 -21.28 14.72
C VAL A 55 2.68 -22.21 15.52
N GLN A 56 3.17 -22.83 16.58
CA GLN A 56 2.35 -23.70 17.43
C GLN A 56 1.20 -22.95 18.10
N ASN A 57 1.44 -21.70 18.52
CA ASN A 57 0.40 -20.83 19.08
C ASN A 57 -0.67 -20.46 18.04
N GLN A 58 -0.29 -20.34 16.77
CA GLN A 58 -1.25 -20.08 15.67
C GLN A 58 -2.10 -21.30 15.31
N ILE A 59 -1.54 -22.52 15.41
CA ILE A 59 -2.27 -23.76 15.12
C ILE A 59 -3.20 -24.15 16.28
N SER A 60 -2.82 -23.85 17.51
CA SER A 60 -3.61 -24.19 18.72
C SER A 60 -4.73 -23.19 19.02
N ALA A 61 -4.79 -22.06 18.31
CA ALA A 61 -5.83 -21.07 18.50
C ALA A 61 -7.19 -21.60 17.99
N PRO A 62 -8.28 -21.44 18.76
CA PRO A 62 -9.59 -21.90 18.33
C PRO A 62 -10.03 -21.21 17.02
N PRO A 63 -10.70 -21.94 16.10
CA PRO A 63 -11.00 -21.49 14.73
C PRO A 63 -11.84 -20.21 14.63
N ALA A 64 -12.44 -19.74 15.73
CA ALA A 64 -13.18 -18.48 15.80
C ALA A 64 -12.29 -17.21 15.69
N MET A 65 -10.96 -17.33 15.82
CA MET A 65 -10.03 -16.18 15.82
C MET A 65 -9.10 -16.12 14.58
N LEU A 66 -9.21 -17.08 13.64
CA LEU A 66 -8.17 -17.36 12.63
C LEU A 66 -8.24 -16.53 11.34
N TYR A 67 -9.24 -15.66 11.17
CA TYR A 67 -9.47 -14.98 9.89
C TYR A 67 -8.78 -13.61 9.67
N PRO A 68 -8.27 -12.87 10.69
CA PRO A 68 -7.49 -11.65 10.42
C PRO A 68 -5.96 -11.82 10.43
N GLN A 69 -5.42 -12.90 11.00
CA GLN A 69 -3.99 -12.97 11.37
C GLN A 69 -3.06 -13.59 10.30
N LEU A 70 -3.57 -14.49 9.43
CA LEU A 70 -2.72 -15.19 8.46
C LEU A 70 -2.18 -14.30 7.32
N ALA A 71 -2.72 -13.10 7.14
CA ALA A 71 -2.23 -12.14 6.14
C ALA A 71 -1.01 -11.31 6.59
N LEU A 72 -0.66 -11.34 7.90
CA LEU A 72 0.30 -10.41 8.50
C LEU A 72 1.78 -10.84 8.44
N ASN A 73 2.07 -12.14 8.39
CA ASN A 73 3.43 -12.62 8.65
C ASN A 73 4.36 -12.70 7.43
N THR A 74 3.85 -12.65 6.20
CA THR A 74 4.68 -12.87 4.99
C THR A 74 5.28 -11.58 4.39
N ILE A 75 5.02 -10.40 4.97
CA ILE A 75 5.34 -9.08 4.35
C ILE A 75 6.25 -8.21 5.24
N GLN A 76 7.02 -8.81 6.15
CA GLN A 76 7.87 -8.07 7.09
C GLN A 76 9.38 -8.17 6.84
N GLN A 77 9.84 -8.12 5.58
CA GLN A 77 11.26 -7.82 5.35
C GLN A 77 11.46 -6.78 4.25
N GLN A 78 12.16 -5.71 4.66
CA GLN A 78 12.80 -4.64 3.88
C GLN A 78 12.04 -3.30 3.80
N SER A 79 12.53 -2.33 4.60
CA SER A 79 12.41 -0.86 4.47
C SER A 79 11.00 -0.28 4.19
N GLY A 80 10.18 -0.02 5.23
CA GLY A 80 8.88 0.63 5.03
C GLY A 80 7.88 0.72 6.20
N LEU A 81 8.33 0.75 7.46
CA LEU A 81 7.48 0.58 8.67
C LEU A 81 6.26 1.52 8.80
N GLN A 82 6.28 2.73 8.21
CA GLN A 82 5.09 3.60 8.22
C GLN A 82 4.12 3.28 7.07
N LEU A 83 4.63 2.90 5.90
CA LEU A 83 3.81 2.58 4.74
C LEU A 83 3.08 1.23 4.91
N THR A 84 3.66 0.30 5.67
CA THR A 84 3.05 -1.01 5.95
C THR A 84 1.86 -0.90 6.88
N ASN A 85 1.94 -0.10 7.94
CA ASN A 85 0.81 0.11 8.87
C ASN A 85 -0.36 0.82 8.20
N GLU A 86 -0.11 1.84 7.37
CA GLU A 86 -1.15 2.52 6.60
C GLU A 86 -1.81 1.56 5.60
N ARG A 87 -1.02 0.82 4.82
CA ARG A 87 -1.56 -0.16 3.86
C ARG A 87 -2.36 -1.26 4.52
N LEU A 88 -1.88 -1.79 5.64
CA LEU A 88 -2.61 -2.80 6.43
C LEU A 88 -3.94 -2.24 6.93
N ARG A 89 -3.94 -1.06 7.55
CA ARG A 89 -5.17 -0.41 8.03
C ARG A 89 -6.21 -0.24 6.92
N ILE A 90 -5.76 0.19 5.73
CA ILE A 90 -6.64 0.35 4.56
C ILE A 90 -7.14 -1.02 4.08
N ALA A 91 -6.26 -2.01 3.96
CA ALA A 91 -6.63 -3.35 3.52
C ALA A 91 -7.64 -3.99 4.47
N TYR A 92 -7.46 -3.83 5.78
CA TYR A 92 -8.41 -4.31 6.79
C TYR A 92 -9.78 -3.66 6.66
N ARG A 93 -9.83 -2.33 6.49
CA ARG A 93 -11.10 -1.61 6.35
C ARG A 93 -11.83 -1.97 5.06
N LEU A 94 -11.09 -2.19 3.98
CA LEU A 94 -11.64 -2.58 2.68
C LEU A 94 -11.88 -4.11 2.57
N ALA A 95 -11.58 -4.89 3.60
CA ALA A 95 -11.77 -6.33 3.57
C ALA A 95 -13.26 -6.66 3.34
N GLY A 96 -13.54 -7.40 2.26
CA GLY A 96 -14.92 -7.75 1.86
C GLY A 96 -15.73 -6.60 1.26
N PHE A 97 -15.15 -5.42 1.08
CA PHE A 97 -15.83 -4.29 0.45
C PHE A 97 -15.64 -4.30 -1.07
N ASN A 98 -16.74 -4.44 -1.82
CA ASN A 98 -16.74 -4.26 -3.27
C ASN A 98 -17.54 -2.99 -3.65
N PRO A 99 -16.88 -1.91 -4.13
CA PRO A 99 -17.57 -0.67 -4.50
C PRO A 99 -18.63 -0.85 -5.59
N LYS A 100 -18.47 -1.82 -6.50
CA LYS A 100 -19.38 -1.99 -7.65
C LYS A 100 -20.72 -2.60 -7.24
N ASP A 101 -20.68 -3.51 -6.27
CA ASP A 101 -21.86 -4.28 -5.84
C ASP A 101 -22.50 -3.69 -4.57
N ASN A 102 -21.95 -2.57 -4.07
CA ASN A 102 -22.39 -1.98 -2.82
C ASN A 102 -23.53 -0.96 -3.06
N TYR A 103 -24.66 -1.18 -2.38
CA TYR A 103 -25.85 -0.33 -2.43
C TYR A 103 -25.55 1.16 -2.16
N VAL A 104 -24.76 1.45 -1.13
CA VAL A 104 -24.43 2.83 -0.75
C VAL A 104 -23.62 3.53 -1.84
N THR A 105 -22.69 2.81 -2.47
CA THR A 105 -21.91 3.37 -3.58
C THR A 105 -22.80 3.67 -4.78
N GLN A 106 -23.76 2.79 -5.08
CA GLN A 106 -24.75 2.99 -6.14
C GLN A 106 -25.66 4.19 -5.83
N GLU A 107 -26.11 4.35 -4.59
CA GLU A 107 -27.01 5.44 -4.22
C GLU A 107 -26.31 6.81 -4.26
N ILE A 108 -25.06 6.90 -3.80
CA ILE A 108 -24.25 8.14 -3.90
C ILE A 108 -24.02 8.53 -5.36
N THR A 109 -23.65 7.57 -6.21
CA THR A 109 -23.42 7.83 -7.64
C THR A 109 -24.72 8.11 -8.40
N ARG A 110 -25.85 7.53 -7.99
CA ARG A 110 -27.17 7.86 -8.54
C ARG A 110 -27.60 9.29 -8.20
N ARG A 111 -27.34 9.76 -6.98
CA ARG A 111 -27.75 11.09 -6.50
C ARG A 111 -26.89 12.21 -7.05
N PHE A 112 -25.57 12.06 -7.00
CA PHE A 112 -24.64 13.14 -7.33
C PHE A 112 -23.91 12.93 -8.67
N GLY A 113 -24.20 11.83 -9.37
CA GLY A 113 -23.65 11.52 -10.68
C GLY A 113 -22.63 10.38 -10.69
N ALA A 114 -22.60 9.63 -11.80
CA ALA A 114 -21.72 8.48 -11.96
C ALA A 114 -20.22 8.83 -11.98
N ASN A 115 -19.90 10.07 -12.40
CA ASN A 115 -18.52 10.53 -12.65
C ASN A 115 -17.99 11.48 -11.57
N LEU A 116 -18.42 11.31 -10.32
CA LEU A 116 -17.91 12.12 -9.20
C LEU A 116 -16.39 12.05 -9.06
N LYS A 117 -15.74 13.20 -9.07
CA LYS A 117 -14.31 13.32 -8.75
C LYS A 117 -14.11 13.12 -7.25
N GLN A 118 -12.91 12.71 -6.87
CA GLN A 118 -12.60 12.50 -5.45
C GLN A 118 -12.77 13.77 -4.62
N GLY A 119 -12.35 14.93 -5.13
CA GLY A 119 -12.48 16.21 -4.40
C GLY A 119 -13.94 16.57 -4.10
N GLU A 120 -14.83 16.42 -5.09
CA GLU A 120 -16.28 16.64 -4.92
C GLU A 120 -16.86 15.70 -3.87
N LEU A 121 -16.51 14.41 -3.95
CA LEU A 121 -16.96 13.41 -3.00
C LEU A 121 -16.47 13.70 -1.57
N VAL A 122 -15.24 14.18 -1.42
CA VAL A 122 -14.69 14.62 -0.12
C VAL A 122 -15.43 15.84 0.41
N ASN A 123 -15.77 16.82 -0.43
CA ASN A 123 -16.52 18.00 -0.03
C ASN A 123 -17.93 17.61 0.47
N ILE A 124 -18.64 16.75 -0.28
CA ILE A 124 -19.93 16.19 0.14
C ILE A 124 -19.79 15.50 1.50
N ALA A 125 -18.81 14.59 1.64
CA ALA A 125 -18.57 13.86 2.87
C ALA A 125 -18.26 14.78 4.05
N GLN A 126 -17.50 15.86 3.82
CA GLN A 126 -17.12 16.81 4.87
C GLN A 126 -18.34 17.59 5.38
N VAL A 127 -19.18 18.13 4.47
CA VAL A 127 -20.41 18.83 4.86
C VAL A 127 -21.34 17.92 5.67
N ILE A 128 -21.53 16.67 5.21
CA ILE A 128 -22.35 15.68 5.92
C ILE A 128 -21.76 15.34 7.28
N ALA A 129 -20.46 15.10 7.33
CA ALA A 129 -19.73 14.77 8.55
C ALA A 129 -19.93 15.86 9.63
N ASP A 130 -19.86 17.12 9.22
CA ASP A 130 -20.05 18.27 10.12
C ASP A 130 -21.50 18.36 10.62
N GLN A 131 -22.51 18.12 9.76
CA GLN A 131 -23.92 18.13 10.15
C GLN A 131 -24.32 16.92 11.02
N ALA A 132 -23.77 15.75 10.73
CA ALA A 132 -24.03 14.52 11.48
C ALA A 132 -23.14 14.39 12.74
N SER A 133 -22.22 15.35 12.97
CA SER A 133 -21.22 15.28 14.04
C SER A 133 -20.35 14.01 14.00
N ILE A 134 -20.03 13.53 12.79
CA ILE A 134 -19.19 12.35 12.56
C ILE A 134 -17.80 12.81 12.11
N LYS A 135 -16.74 12.15 12.59
CA LYS A 135 -15.38 12.48 12.15
C LYS A 135 -15.08 11.83 10.80
N LEU A 136 -14.73 12.65 9.81
CA LEU A 136 -14.18 12.17 8.53
C LEU A 136 -12.68 11.92 8.67
N ASP A 137 -12.28 10.65 8.53
CA ASP A 137 -10.89 10.24 8.71
C ASP A 137 -9.98 10.61 7.53
N ARG A 138 -8.67 10.71 7.82
CA ARG A 138 -7.65 11.12 6.84
C ARG A 138 -7.54 10.15 5.67
N ASP A 139 -7.75 8.85 5.88
CA ASP A 139 -7.63 7.86 4.81
C ASP A 139 -8.80 7.93 3.84
N ALA A 140 -10.02 8.14 4.35
CA ALA A 140 -11.21 8.41 3.56
C ALA A 140 -11.04 9.68 2.70
N LYS A 141 -10.50 10.77 3.26
CA LYS A 141 -10.18 11.98 2.47
C LYS A 141 -9.21 11.70 1.32
N ARG A 142 -8.25 10.79 1.53
CA ARG A 142 -7.16 10.51 0.59
C ARG A 142 -7.48 9.48 -0.48
N ARG A 143 -8.46 8.60 -0.28
CA ARG A 143 -8.70 7.45 -1.18
C ARG A 143 -10.19 7.22 -1.42
N LYS A 144 -10.59 7.28 -2.69
CA LYS A 144 -12.00 7.15 -3.12
C LYS A 144 -12.70 5.87 -2.61
N ASN A 145 -12.05 4.71 -2.67
CA ASN A 145 -12.65 3.46 -2.17
C ASN A 145 -12.83 3.46 -0.65
N VAL A 146 -11.89 4.04 0.09
CA VAL A 146 -11.99 4.16 1.56
C VAL A 146 -13.09 5.14 1.92
N LEU A 147 -13.28 6.20 1.12
CA LEU A 147 -14.37 7.14 1.29
C LEU A 147 -15.75 6.50 1.10
N PHE A 148 -15.93 5.66 0.07
CA PHE A 148 -17.17 4.90 -0.09
C PHE A 148 -17.42 3.92 1.06
N LYS A 149 -16.36 3.27 1.56
CA LYS A 149 -16.46 2.43 2.75
C LYS A 149 -16.88 3.23 3.99
N TRP A 150 -16.35 4.44 4.17
CA TRP A 150 -16.77 5.35 5.24
C TRP A 150 -18.26 5.73 5.12
N PHE A 151 -18.75 5.99 3.90
CA PHE A 151 -20.17 6.25 3.68
C PHE A 151 -21.05 5.05 4.06
N GLU A 152 -20.63 3.83 3.72
CA GLU A 152 -21.36 2.62 4.07
C GLU A 152 -21.39 2.38 5.59
N GLU A 153 -20.25 2.54 6.26
CA GLU A 153 -20.15 2.41 7.73
C GLU A 153 -21.05 3.40 8.49
N ASN A 154 -21.29 4.58 7.93
CA ASN A 154 -22.07 5.65 8.57
C ASN A 154 -23.44 5.87 7.93
N TRP A 155 -23.90 4.97 7.06
CA TRP A 155 -25.05 5.17 6.17
C TRP A 155 -26.31 5.64 6.92
N THR A 156 -26.64 5.00 8.03
CA THR A 156 -27.82 5.30 8.83
C THR A 156 -27.85 6.73 9.37
N GLN A 157 -26.69 7.28 9.71
CA GLN A 157 -26.57 8.63 10.25
C GLN A 157 -26.53 9.68 9.14
N ILE A 158 -25.94 9.37 7.99
CA ILE A 158 -25.74 10.35 6.91
C ILE A 158 -26.93 10.49 5.97
N THR A 159 -27.73 9.42 5.80
CA THR A 159 -28.85 9.37 4.85
C THR A 159 -29.78 10.58 4.94
N PRO A 160 -30.23 11.05 6.12
CA PRO A 160 -31.13 12.20 6.21
C PRO A 160 -30.51 13.51 5.72
N TYR A 161 -29.18 13.64 5.72
CA TYR A 161 -28.50 14.87 5.30
C TYR A 161 -28.25 14.93 3.80
N LEU A 162 -28.28 13.79 3.11
CA LEU A 162 -28.00 13.70 1.67
C LEU A 162 -29.00 14.48 0.82
N ASP A 163 -30.24 14.63 1.28
CA ASP A 163 -31.30 15.33 0.55
C ASP A 163 -31.08 16.86 0.51
N TYR A 164 -30.24 17.40 1.40
CA TYR A 164 -29.98 18.83 1.51
C TYR A 164 -28.75 19.30 0.72
N ILE A 165 -28.09 18.41 -0.01
CA ILE A 165 -26.83 18.71 -0.71
C ILE A 165 -27.10 18.91 -2.18
N VAL A 166 -26.74 20.10 -2.66
CA VAL A 166 -26.80 20.47 -4.07
C VAL A 166 -25.37 20.73 -4.56
N LEU A 167 -25.01 20.13 -5.69
CA LEU A 167 -23.74 20.39 -6.36
C LEU A 167 -23.93 21.52 -7.37
N GLU A 168 -23.16 22.58 -7.23
CA GLU A 168 -23.11 23.68 -8.20
C GLU A 168 -21.93 23.45 -9.15
N ASP A 169 -22.22 23.33 -10.45
CA ASP A 169 -21.19 23.29 -11.47
C ASP A 169 -20.66 24.72 -11.69
N ASN A 170 -19.40 24.98 -11.34
CA ASN A 170 -18.72 26.26 -11.58
C ASN A 170 -18.47 26.60 -13.07
N ASN A 171 -19.27 26.06 -13.99
CA ASN A 171 -19.16 26.29 -15.44
C ASN A 171 -19.64 27.69 -15.91
N ASN A 172 -19.96 28.61 -14.99
CA ASN A 172 -20.33 30.00 -15.31
C ASN A 172 -19.18 31.00 -15.12
N ASN A 173 -17.93 30.63 -15.46
CA ASN A 173 -16.85 31.59 -15.62
C ASN A 173 -16.65 31.94 -17.10
N ASN A 174 -17.55 32.80 -17.61
CA ASN A 174 -17.26 33.73 -18.68
C ASN A 174 -18.14 34.97 -18.50
N ASN A 175 -17.48 36.13 -18.35
CA ASN A 175 -18.00 37.50 -18.22
C ASN A 175 -18.66 37.92 -16.89
N SER A 176 -17.84 38.44 -15.96
CA SER A 176 -17.95 39.84 -15.48
C SER A 176 -16.85 40.21 -14.47
N ASN A 177 -15.89 41.00 -14.94
CA ASN A 177 -15.25 42.18 -14.34
C ASN A 177 -14.72 42.17 -12.88
N ASN A 178 -13.39 42.38 -12.79
CA ASN A 178 -12.69 43.47 -12.06
C ASN A 178 -13.36 44.07 -10.80
N ALA A 179 -12.72 43.84 -9.64
CA ALA A 179 -12.36 44.88 -8.66
C ALA A 179 -11.45 44.31 -7.53
N PHE A 180 -10.20 44.79 -7.48
CA PHE A 180 -9.41 45.24 -6.30
C PHE A 180 -9.63 44.55 -4.93
N ASN A 181 -8.62 44.08 -4.19
CA ASN A 181 -7.33 44.70 -3.79
C ASN A 181 -6.20 43.63 -3.78
N GLU A 182 -5.01 43.84 -4.35
CA GLU A 182 -3.89 44.66 -3.84
C GLU A 182 -3.53 44.39 -2.37
N ASP A 183 -2.51 43.53 -2.17
CA ASP A 183 -1.38 43.81 -1.28
C ASP A 183 -0.26 42.78 -1.58
N GLU A 184 0.47 43.06 -2.67
CA GLU A 184 1.73 42.43 -3.03
C GLU A 184 2.84 43.43 -2.68
N LYS A 185 3.62 43.14 -1.63
CA LYS A 185 4.94 43.74 -1.45
C LYS A 185 5.99 42.71 -1.83
N ASN A 186 6.49 42.88 -3.05
CA ASN A 186 7.80 42.41 -3.51
C ASN A 186 8.86 43.40 -3.03
N ASP A 187 9.94 42.91 -2.41
CA ASP A 187 11.27 43.52 -2.39
C ASP A 187 12.25 42.34 -2.54
N GLU A 188 12.77 42.14 -3.75
CA GLU A 188 14.13 42.52 -4.17
C GLU A 188 15.17 41.39 -4.01
N ASN A 189 15.23 40.61 -5.09
CA ASN A 189 16.44 40.30 -5.85
C ASN A 189 17.78 40.80 -5.26
N SER A 190 18.66 39.87 -4.87
CA SER A 190 20.10 40.13 -4.83
C SER A 190 20.83 38.91 -5.40
N HIS A 191 21.36 39.16 -6.58
CA HIS A 191 22.20 38.36 -7.44
C HIS A 191 23.66 38.52 -6.96
N ASP A 192 24.34 37.43 -6.65
CA ASP A 192 25.80 37.44 -6.52
C ASP A 192 26.37 36.19 -7.21
N ASP A 193 26.73 36.39 -8.47
CA ASP A 193 27.64 35.56 -9.24
C ASP A 193 29.07 35.89 -8.78
N SER A 194 29.75 34.93 -8.15
CA SER A 194 31.22 34.89 -8.13
C SER A 194 31.73 33.53 -8.61
N ASN A 195 32.30 33.64 -9.79
CA ASN A 195 33.04 32.69 -10.62
C ASN A 195 34.46 32.40 -10.06
N GLU A 196 35.18 31.49 -10.73
CA GLU A 196 36.61 31.10 -10.60
C GLU A 196 36.93 29.96 -9.61
N SER A 197 37.67 28.91 -9.95
CA SER A 197 38.48 28.61 -11.15
C SER A 197 38.86 27.13 -11.23
N ASN A 198 39.15 26.71 -12.47
CA ASN A 198 39.63 25.41 -12.95
C ASN A 198 40.91 24.85 -12.29
N SER A 199 41.06 23.53 -12.32
CA SER A 199 42.22 22.80 -12.87
C SER A 199 41.84 21.30 -12.95
N ASP A 200 41.73 20.67 -14.12
CA ASP A 200 42.81 20.31 -15.07
C ASP A 200 43.77 19.24 -14.49
N MET A 201 43.65 18.00 -14.99
CA MET A 201 44.78 17.12 -15.34
C MET A 201 44.30 15.74 -15.85
N THR A 202 44.42 15.56 -17.17
CA THR A 202 45.08 14.44 -17.90
C THR A 202 44.85 12.99 -17.41
N GLU A 203 44.25 12.10 -18.20
CA GLU A 203 44.87 11.39 -19.34
C GLU A 203 46.00 10.42 -18.90
N ASN A 204 45.68 9.12 -18.87
CA ASN A 204 46.58 8.05 -19.30
C ASN A 204 45.84 6.70 -19.35
N ASP A 205 45.53 6.26 -20.57
CA ASP A 205 46.20 5.13 -21.25
C ASP A 205 47.07 4.20 -20.37
N ASN A 206 47.21 2.89 -20.61
CA ASN A 206 46.76 1.92 -21.59
C ASN A 206 47.59 0.65 -21.24
N GLN A 207 47.18 -0.51 -21.76
CA GLN A 207 48.01 -1.73 -21.92
C GLN A 207 48.34 -2.54 -20.67
N ASN A 208 48.58 -3.84 -20.70
CA ASN A 208 48.34 -4.97 -21.61
C ASN A 208 48.99 -6.18 -20.90
N GLU A 209 48.88 -7.37 -21.47
CA GLU A 209 49.66 -8.60 -21.20
C GLU A 209 48.96 -9.74 -20.43
N SER A 210 48.23 -10.54 -21.19
CA SER A 210 48.67 -11.87 -21.66
C SER A 210 49.73 -12.63 -20.85
N ASN A 211 49.37 -13.82 -20.35
CA ASN A 211 50.09 -15.08 -20.59
C ASN A 211 49.24 -16.26 -20.08
N GLN A 212 48.72 -17.14 -20.94
CA GLN A 212 49.37 -18.35 -21.50
C GLN A 212 49.69 -19.42 -20.43
N ASN A 213 48.98 -20.57 -20.46
CA ASN A 213 49.45 -21.86 -21.04
C ASN A 213 50.10 -22.72 -19.92
N VAL A 214 49.97 -24.05 -19.73
CA VAL A 214 50.02 -25.22 -20.62
C VAL A 214 49.52 -26.48 -19.83
N GLY A 215 48.84 -27.41 -20.52
CA GLY A 215 49.00 -28.90 -20.45
C GLY A 215 48.48 -29.64 -19.21
N ASN A 216 48.17 -30.94 -19.21
CA ASN A 216 48.21 -32.04 -20.18
C ASN A 216 47.35 -33.18 -19.56
N VAL A 217 46.44 -33.85 -20.29
CA VAL A 217 46.59 -35.15 -20.99
C VAL A 217 46.92 -36.37 -20.09
N SER A 218 45.95 -37.31 -20.07
CA SER A 218 45.99 -38.79 -19.97
C SER A 218 46.91 -39.54 -19.01
N GLN A 219 46.33 -40.43 -18.19
CA GLN A 219 46.19 -41.88 -18.49
C GLN A 219 45.06 -42.48 -17.65
#